data_AF-A0A7W5YQE1-F1
#
_entry.id   AF-A0A7W5YQE1-F1
#
_cell.length_a   1.000
_cell.length_b   1.000
_cell.length_c   1.000
_cell.angle_alpha   90.00
_cell.angle_beta   90.00
_cell.angle_gamma   90.00
#
_symmetry.space_group_name_H-M   'P 1'
#
loop_
_entity.id
_entity.type
_entity.pdbx_description
1 polymer ?
#
loop_
_entity_poly.entity_id
_entity_poly.type
_entity_poly.pdbx_seq_one_letter_code
_entity_poly.pdbx_strand_id
1 'polypeptide(L)'
;MTGGGAPSIWRRWWLWPLAAVLVVLAVWPLVETWLTNADDQRLVDLDVYRTGGQMLLEGRPVYDFLTPAPQLLPFTYPPVAALLAVPLAWMSWETAQWVWTAGVFAALAVTVGFAFRQVNRNPLVFAFLMVACAYLMPIRDQVRFGQVDILLVALCLADCVAKRPWWPRGFLIGLATAVKLTPGVFLIYLLVTRQWKTFWMAAFSTAAFTLMPFAVIPRDAVDFWFRALLDPERLGANAATTNQSMRGMLIRLYLPEWLTSVLWLALVAVVAWYGFRYARHAFERLDTMTAVALTGLMAVLLSPVAWIHHLAWVVVVLGALVGDGRDVVRLRVAVGVWLFYVVPIPWWGVAIKAAEIPVVSPVIGKIVQNAFGLGAIALVWLLGVWLPERRQIL
;
A
#
# COMPACT_ATOMS: atom_id res chain seq x y z
N MET A 1 23.98 10.53 46.73
CA MET A 1 22.93 9.55 46.38
C MET A 1 21.79 10.31 45.73
N THR A 2 21.48 10.00 44.46
CA THR A 2 20.17 10.10 43.75
C THR A 2 20.44 9.91 42.25
N GLY A 3 20.85 8.69 41.87
CA GLY A 3 20.86 8.28 40.48
C GLY A 3 19.42 8.08 40.03
N GLY A 4 18.84 9.08 39.36
CA GLY A 4 17.54 9.00 38.71
C GLY A 4 17.60 8.02 37.54
N GLY A 5 17.47 6.73 37.83
CA GLY A 5 17.34 5.69 36.82
C GLY A 5 16.10 5.96 35.98
N ALA A 6 16.29 6.16 34.68
CA ALA A 6 15.18 6.27 33.72
C ALA A 6 14.19 5.11 33.95
N PRO A 7 12.87 5.36 33.97
CA PRO A 7 11.90 4.32 34.25
C PRO A 7 12.09 3.18 33.25
N SER A 8 12.43 1.99 33.75
CA SER A 8 12.64 0.82 32.91
C SER A 8 11.36 0.52 32.12
N ILE A 9 11.53 0.07 30.87
CA ILE A 9 10.44 -0.30 29.96
C ILE A 9 9.47 -1.32 30.61
N TRP A 10 9.95 -2.03 31.63
CA TRP A 10 9.23 -2.97 32.47
C TRP A 10 8.17 -2.37 33.41
N ARG A 11 8.17 -1.05 33.66
CA ARG A 11 7.16 -0.40 34.53
C ARG A 11 5.86 0.00 33.83
N ARG A 12 5.72 -0.25 32.51
CA ARG A 12 4.60 0.25 31.70
C ARG A 12 3.83 -0.83 30.91
N TRP A 13 4.05 -2.12 31.19
CA TRP A 13 3.33 -3.19 30.48
C TRP A 13 1.81 -3.09 30.60
N TRP A 14 1.30 -2.59 31.74
CA TRP A 14 -0.11 -2.34 31.99
C TRP A 14 -0.73 -1.26 31.09
N LEU A 15 0.09 -0.43 30.41
CA LEU A 15 -0.41 0.53 29.42
C LEU A 15 -0.72 -0.09 28.05
N TRP A 16 -0.23 -1.30 27.76
CA TRP A 16 -0.53 -1.96 26.48
C TRP A 16 -2.00 -2.38 26.35
N PRO A 17 -2.64 -2.97 27.38
CA PRO A 17 -4.09 -3.19 27.36
C PRO A 17 -4.88 -1.90 27.15
N LEU A 18 -4.52 -0.82 27.86
CA LEU A 18 -5.14 0.49 27.69
C LEU A 18 -4.96 1.03 26.26
N ALA A 19 -3.73 0.97 25.73
CA ALA A 19 -3.43 1.38 24.37
C ALA A 19 -4.25 0.58 23.35
N ALA A 20 -4.39 -0.74 23.54
CA ALA A 20 -5.22 -1.59 22.69
C ALA A 20 -6.69 -1.19 22.77
N VAL A 21 -7.24 -0.97 23.96
CA VAL A 21 -8.62 -0.49 24.14
C VAL A 21 -8.83 0.86 23.46
N LEU A 22 -7.91 1.81 23.62
CA LEU A 22 -7.99 3.12 22.97
C LEU A 22 -7.97 3.00 21.45
N VAL A 23 -7.11 2.13 20.89
CA VAL A 23 -7.08 1.87 19.45
C VAL A 23 -8.42 1.29 19.00
N VAL A 24 -8.90 0.22 19.67
CA VAL A 24 -10.17 -0.44 19.33
C VAL A 24 -11.32 0.56 19.35
N LEU A 25 -11.48 1.32 20.43
CA LEU A 25 -12.55 2.32 20.54
C LEU A 25 -12.44 3.41 19.45
N ALA A 26 -11.24 3.85 19.12
CA ALA A 26 -11.03 4.91 18.12
C ALA A 26 -11.22 4.43 16.68
N VAL A 27 -10.92 3.16 16.36
CA VAL A 27 -11.11 2.59 15.01
C VAL A 27 -12.46 1.89 14.85
N TRP A 28 -13.18 1.63 15.94
CA TRP A 28 -14.49 0.96 15.92
C TRP A 28 -15.49 1.61 14.95
N PRO A 29 -15.63 2.95 14.87
CA PRO A 29 -16.54 3.55 13.90
C PRO A 29 -16.20 3.19 12.45
N LEU A 30 -14.92 3.03 12.10
CA LEU A 30 -14.50 2.58 10.77
C LEU A 30 -14.90 1.12 10.53
N VAL A 31 -14.68 0.26 11.52
CA VAL A 31 -15.04 -1.17 11.47
C VAL A 31 -16.55 -1.32 11.32
N GLU A 32 -17.32 -0.70 12.20
CA GLU A 32 -18.78 -0.72 12.17
C GLU A 32 -19.33 -0.19 10.85
N THR A 33 -18.86 0.98 10.40
CA THR A 33 -19.30 1.58 9.13
C THR A 33 -19.11 0.61 7.96
N TRP A 34 -17.96 -0.03 7.82
CA TRP A 34 -17.66 -0.84 6.64
C TRP A 34 -18.21 -2.27 6.74
N LEU A 35 -18.29 -2.86 7.94
CA LEU A 35 -18.90 -4.18 8.12
C LEU A 35 -20.42 -4.15 8.05
N THR A 36 -21.06 -3.01 8.33
CA THR A 36 -22.51 -2.84 8.24
C THR A 36 -22.96 -2.14 6.94
N ASN A 37 -22.01 -1.76 6.09
CA ASN A 37 -22.31 -1.09 4.84
C ASN A 37 -23.13 -1.97 3.88
N ALA A 38 -23.75 -1.33 2.90
CA ALA A 38 -24.43 -2.01 1.80
C ALA A 38 -23.49 -2.99 1.10
N ASP A 39 -24.04 -4.12 0.66
CA ASP A 39 -23.26 -5.23 0.09
C ASP A 39 -22.35 -4.74 -1.04
N ASP A 40 -22.87 -3.92 -1.96
CA ASP A 40 -22.15 -3.36 -3.11
C ASP A 40 -20.90 -2.53 -2.77
N GLN A 41 -20.74 -2.13 -1.51
CA GLN A 41 -19.62 -1.35 -1.02
C GLN A 41 -18.84 -2.03 0.12
N ARG A 42 -19.26 -3.22 0.56
CA ARG A 42 -18.74 -3.91 1.73
C ARG A 42 -17.72 -4.99 1.36
N LEU A 43 -16.44 -4.68 1.57
CA LEU A 43 -15.31 -5.61 1.41
C LEU A 43 -15.29 -6.33 0.05
N VAL A 44 -15.57 -5.59 -1.01
CA VAL A 44 -15.77 -6.14 -2.35
C VAL A 44 -14.52 -6.86 -2.90
N ASP A 45 -13.32 -6.42 -2.56
CA ASP A 45 -12.08 -7.08 -2.96
C ASP A 45 -11.79 -8.32 -2.11
N LEU A 46 -12.23 -8.36 -0.84
CA LEU A 46 -12.17 -9.59 -0.05
C LEU A 46 -13.04 -10.68 -0.68
N ASP A 47 -14.20 -10.30 -1.23
CA ASP A 47 -15.08 -11.25 -1.91
C ASP A 47 -14.39 -11.79 -3.18
N VAL A 48 -13.67 -10.95 -3.94
CA VAL A 48 -12.83 -11.40 -5.07
C VAL A 48 -11.83 -12.47 -4.62
N TYR A 49 -11.13 -12.27 -3.49
CA TYR A 49 -10.17 -13.26 -2.98
C TYR A 49 -10.88 -14.57 -2.60
N ARG A 50 -11.96 -14.46 -1.83
CA ARG A 50 -12.73 -15.60 -1.34
C ARG A 50 -13.34 -16.40 -2.48
N THR A 51 -13.97 -15.74 -3.45
CA THR A 51 -14.50 -16.37 -4.66
C THR A 51 -13.39 -17.05 -5.46
N GLY A 52 -12.21 -16.43 -5.59
CA GLY A 52 -11.05 -17.09 -6.23
C GLY A 52 -10.66 -18.41 -5.56
N GLY A 53 -10.65 -18.44 -4.22
CA GLY A 53 -10.44 -19.68 -3.46
C GLY A 53 -11.57 -20.70 -3.64
N GLN A 54 -12.82 -20.26 -3.75
CA GLN A 54 -13.97 -21.14 -4.00
C GLN A 54 -13.91 -21.78 -5.38
N MET A 55 -13.63 -21.00 -6.43
CA MET A 55 -13.51 -21.52 -7.80
C MET A 55 -12.40 -22.59 -7.87
N LEU A 56 -11.30 -22.37 -7.15
CA LEU A 56 -10.22 -23.35 -7.06
C LEU A 56 -10.67 -24.66 -6.40
N LEU A 57 -11.40 -24.58 -5.28
CA LEU A 57 -11.95 -25.77 -4.59
C LEU A 57 -13.00 -26.52 -5.43
N GLU A 58 -13.76 -25.79 -6.25
CA GLU A 58 -14.75 -26.35 -7.17
C GLU A 58 -14.14 -26.89 -8.48
N GLY A 59 -12.83 -26.69 -8.70
CA GLY A 59 -12.14 -27.09 -9.94
C GLY A 59 -12.56 -26.27 -11.16
N ARG A 60 -12.96 -25.01 -10.95
CA ARG A 60 -13.47 -24.09 -11.98
C ARG A 60 -12.42 -23.02 -12.34
N PRO A 61 -12.35 -22.58 -13.61
CA PRO A 61 -11.36 -21.59 -14.05
C PRO A 61 -11.47 -20.25 -13.32
N VAL A 62 -10.45 -19.85 -12.57
CA VAL A 62 -10.51 -18.68 -11.67
C VAL A 62 -10.73 -17.36 -12.41
N TYR A 63 -10.28 -17.26 -13.66
CA TYR A 63 -10.35 -16.02 -14.45
C TYR A 63 -11.65 -15.84 -15.25
N ASP A 64 -12.48 -16.88 -15.35
CA ASP A 64 -13.74 -16.87 -16.10
C ASP A 64 -14.97 -16.54 -15.22
N PHE A 65 -14.76 -16.32 -13.91
CA PHE A 65 -15.81 -15.97 -12.97
C PHE A 65 -15.72 -14.53 -12.47
N LEU A 66 -16.90 -14.02 -12.13
CA LEU A 66 -17.11 -12.78 -11.42
C LEU A 66 -17.62 -13.11 -10.01
N THR A 67 -17.34 -12.22 -9.05
CA THR A 67 -18.02 -12.27 -7.76
C THR A 67 -19.54 -12.21 -7.94
N PRO A 68 -20.34 -12.73 -6.98
CA PRO A 68 -21.78 -12.58 -7.02
C PRO A 68 -22.24 -11.13 -7.19
N ALA A 69 -23.47 -10.94 -7.67
CA ALA A 69 -24.11 -9.64 -7.65
C ALA A 69 -24.19 -9.13 -6.19
N PRO A 70 -24.06 -7.81 -5.96
CA PRO A 70 -24.14 -6.72 -6.96
C PRO A 70 -22.82 -6.28 -7.63
N GLN A 71 -21.65 -6.76 -7.20
CA GLN A 71 -20.36 -6.16 -7.60
C GLN A 71 -19.83 -6.68 -8.94
N LEU A 72 -20.02 -7.98 -9.22
CA LEU A 72 -19.62 -8.61 -10.48
C LEU A 72 -18.15 -8.32 -10.85
N LEU A 73 -17.23 -8.47 -9.88
CA LEU A 73 -15.81 -8.16 -10.07
C LEU A 73 -15.02 -9.40 -10.52
N PRO A 74 -14.11 -9.27 -11.49
CA PRO A 74 -13.25 -10.37 -11.92
C PRO A 74 -12.09 -10.59 -10.94
N PHE A 75 -11.56 -11.82 -10.92
CA PHE A 75 -10.26 -12.06 -10.32
C PHE A 75 -9.13 -11.48 -11.19
N THR A 76 -8.30 -10.61 -10.61
CA THR A 76 -7.23 -9.87 -11.32
C THR A 76 -5.83 -10.11 -10.77
N TYR A 77 -5.67 -11.06 -9.85
CA TYR A 77 -4.42 -11.31 -9.15
C TYR A 77 -3.66 -12.49 -9.78
N PRO A 78 -2.34 -12.60 -9.58
CA PRO A 78 -1.60 -13.80 -9.94
C PRO A 78 -2.22 -15.08 -9.33
N PRO A 79 -2.09 -16.24 -9.98
CA PRO A 79 -2.80 -17.46 -9.57
C PRO A 79 -2.45 -17.94 -8.15
N VAL A 80 -1.26 -17.62 -7.65
CA VAL A 80 -0.86 -17.96 -6.26
C VAL A 80 -1.74 -17.27 -5.22
N ALA A 81 -2.30 -16.10 -5.53
CA ALA A 81 -3.24 -15.42 -4.65
C ALA A 81 -4.52 -16.24 -4.46
N ALA A 82 -5.00 -16.95 -5.50
CA ALA A 82 -6.16 -17.83 -5.39
C ALA A 82 -5.87 -19.03 -4.47
N LEU A 83 -4.68 -19.64 -4.60
CA LEU A 83 -4.22 -20.71 -3.69
C LEU A 83 -4.17 -20.24 -2.24
N LEU A 84 -3.62 -19.05 -1.99
CA LEU A 84 -3.51 -18.46 -0.65
C LEU A 84 -4.87 -18.02 -0.09
N ALA A 85 -5.87 -17.81 -0.95
CA ALA A 85 -7.22 -17.43 -0.55
C ALA A 85 -8.13 -18.64 -0.25
N VAL A 86 -7.70 -19.89 -0.52
CA VAL A 86 -8.45 -21.11 -0.19
C VAL A 86 -8.95 -21.15 1.26
N PRO A 87 -8.16 -20.76 2.30
CA PRO A 87 -8.68 -20.74 3.66
C PRO A 87 -9.86 -19.79 3.87
N LEU A 88 -9.98 -18.71 3.10
CA LEU A 88 -11.13 -17.80 3.14
C LEU A 88 -12.39 -18.44 2.57
N ALA A 89 -12.24 -19.34 1.59
CA ALA A 89 -13.35 -20.06 0.97
C ALA A 89 -14.03 -21.02 1.95
N TRP A 90 -13.29 -21.57 2.92
CA TRP A 90 -13.84 -22.42 3.99
C TRP A 90 -14.60 -21.65 5.07
N MET A 91 -14.44 -20.33 5.13
CA MET A 91 -15.13 -19.48 6.10
C MET A 91 -16.51 -19.07 5.59
N SER A 92 -17.45 -18.89 6.53
CA SER A 92 -18.66 -18.12 6.24
C SER A 92 -18.26 -16.70 5.86
N TRP A 93 -19.11 -16.01 5.08
CA TRP A 93 -18.80 -14.65 4.62
C TRP A 93 -18.52 -13.69 5.79
N GLU A 94 -19.37 -13.74 6.82
CA GLU A 94 -19.20 -12.96 8.04
C GLU A 94 -17.88 -13.26 8.76
N THR A 95 -17.51 -14.54 8.87
CA THR A 95 -16.23 -14.92 9.52
C THR A 95 -15.04 -14.39 8.72
N ALA A 96 -15.07 -14.52 7.39
CA ALA A 96 -14.03 -14.00 6.52
C ALA A 96 -13.88 -12.47 6.67
N GLN A 97 -14.99 -11.72 6.74
CA GLN A 97 -14.97 -10.28 6.96
C GLN A 97 -14.28 -9.89 8.27
N TRP A 98 -14.65 -10.52 9.40
CA TRP A 98 -14.05 -10.24 10.70
C TRP A 98 -12.58 -10.62 10.77
N VAL A 99 -12.22 -11.82 10.30
CA VAL A 99 -10.85 -12.31 10.26
C VAL A 99 -9.97 -11.40 9.40
N TRP A 100 -10.47 -11.01 8.22
CA TRP A 100 -9.72 -10.16 7.31
C TRP A 100 -9.55 -8.74 7.84
N THR A 101 -10.61 -8.15 8.40
CA THR A 101 -10.56 -6.82 9.01
C THR A 101 -9.55 -6.80 10.17
N ALA A 102 -9.57 -7.81 11.04
CA ALA A 102 -8.55 -7.97 12.07
C ALA A 102 -7.13 -8.10 11.48
N GLY A 103 -6.98 -8.85 10.38
CA GLY A 103 -5.74 -8.98 9.62
C GLY A 103 -5.21 -7.65 9.06
N VAL A 104 -6.09 -6.81 8.51
CA VAL A 104 -5.76 -5.46 8.01
C VAL A 104 -5.21 -4.59 9.14
N PHE A 105 -5.88 -4.55 10.30
CA PHE A 105 -5.39 -3.78 11.45
C PHE A 105 -4.12 -4.37 12.06
N ALA A 106 -3.95 -5.69 12.06
CA ALA A 106 -2.71 -6.33 12.49
C ALA A 106 -1.54 -5.97 11.58
N ALA A 107 -1.73 -6.02 10.25
CA ALA A 107 -0.72 -5.61 9.28
C ALA A 107 -0.36 -4.12 9.41
N LEU A 108 -1.36 -3.27 9.67
CA LEU A 108 -1.14 -1.87 9.95
C LEU A 108 -0.35 -1.66 11.26
N ALA A 109 -0.68 -2.40 12.33
CA ALA A 109 0.05 -2.36 13.59
C ALA A 109 1.52 -2.77 13.42
N VAL A 110 1.80 -3.82 12.63
CA VAL A 110 3.16 -4.23 12.24
C VAL A 110 3.86 -3.11 11.48
N THR A 111 3.18 -2.50 10.51
CA THR A 111 3.71 -1.40 9.70
C THR A 111 4.06 -0.20 10.57
N VAL A 112 3.16 0.24 11.45
CA VAL A 112 3.39 1.34 12.40
C VAL A 112 4.51 0.99 13.40
N GLY A 113 4.54 -0.26 13.86
CA GLY A 113 5.57 -0.81 14.75
C GLY A 113 6.97 -0.64 14.18
N PHE A 114 7.14 -0.97 12.90
CA PHE A 114 8.41 -0.82 12.18
C PHE A 114 8.70 0.62 11.75
N ALA A 115 7.73 1.30 11.14
CA ALA A 115 7.87 2.64 10.57
C ALA A 115 8.25 3.69 11.63
N PHE A 116 7.67 3.60 12.83
CA PHE A 116 7.86 4.57 13.91
C PHE A 116 8.68 4.02 15.09
N ARG A 117 9.50 2.99 14.86
CA ARG A 117 10.24 2.25 15.90
C ARG A 117 11.10 3.11 16.83
N GLN A 118 11.47 4.32 16.40
CA GLN A 118 12.29 5.24 17.19
C GLN A 118 11.48 5.99 18.25
N VAL A 119 10.16 6.18 18.04
CA VAL A 119 9.29 6.99 18.90
C VAL A 119 8.17 6.19 19.57
N ASN A 120 7.82 5.01 19.04
CA ASN A 120 6.67 4.21 19.47
C ASN A 120 6.90 3.28 20.67
N ARG A 121 7.98 3.46 21.43
CA ARG A 121 8.25 2.65 22.65
C ARG A 121 7.25 2.88 23.78
N ASN A 122 6.58 4.03 23.76
CA ASN A 122 5.47 4.33 24.67
C ASN A 122 4.16 3.77 24.06
N PRO A 123 3.43 2.88 24.76
CA PRO A 123 2.19 2.30 24.25
C PRO A 123 1.14 3.33 23.82
N LEU A 124 1.06 4.47 24.50
CA LEU A 124 0.12 5.55 24.14
C LEU A 124 0.54 6.29 22.87
N VAL A 125 1.84 6.44 22.62
CA VAL A 125 2.36 7.00 21.37
C VAL A 125 2.11 6.03 20.22
N PHE A 126 2.30 4.72 20.46
CA PHE A 126 1.93 3.69 19.49
C PHE A 126 0.44 3.74 19.17
N ALA A 127 -0.44 3.79 20.19
CA ALA A 127 -1.88 3.92 20.00
C ALA A 127 -2.26 5.16 19.19
N PHE A 128 -1.68 6.32 19.53
CA PHE A 128 -1.90 7.56 18.78
C PHE A 128 -1.50 7.41 17.30
N LEU A 129 -0.30 6.89 17.02
CA LEU A 129 0.20 6.69 15.65
C LEU A 129 -0.66 5.68 14.89
N MET A 130 -1.11 4.63 15.56
CA MET A 130 -1.96 3.59 15.01
C MET A 130 -3.33 4.18 14.61
N VAL A 131 -3.96 4.95 15.48
CA VAL A 131 -5.20 5.69 15.17
C VAL A 131 -4.98 6.70 14.04
N ALA A 132 -3.92 7.52 14.12
CA ALA A 132 -3.62 8.49 13.07
C ALA A 132 -3.47 7.81 11.70
N CYS A 133 -2.75 6.68 11.63
CA CYS A 133 -2.57 5.95 10.37
C CYS A 133 -3.86 5.26 9.90
N ALA A 134 -4.71 4.76 10.82
CA ALA A 134 -6.00 4.14 10.47
C ALA A 134 -6.94 5.08 9.71
N TYR A 135 -6.85 6.38 10.01
CA TYR A 135 -7.72 7.40 9.39
C TYR A 135 -7.15 8.00 8.08
N LEU A 136 -5.93 7.63 7.68
CA LEU A 136 -5.45 7.93 6.33
C LEU A 136 -6.42 7.33 5.32
N MET A 137 -6.85 8.09 4.32
CA MET A 137 -7.80 7.64 3.32
C MET A 137 -7.35 6.36 2.58
N PRO A 138 -6.05 6.18 2.20
CA PRO A 138 -5.57 4.91 1.68
C PRO A 138 -5.85 3.72 2.59
N ILE A 139 -5.70 3.89 3.90
CA ILE A 139 -5.93 2.84 4.91
C ILE A 139 -7.43 2.63 5.16
N ARG A 140 -8.23 3.70 5.15
CA ARG A 140 -9.69 3.58 5.19
C ARG A 140 -10.21 2.79 3.99
N ASP A 141 -9.64 3.00 2.80
CA ASP A 141 -9.97 2.22 1.61
C ASP A 141 -9.50 0.76 1.73
N GLN A 142 -8.42 0.46 2.46
CA GLN A 142 -8.04 -0.92 2.78
C GLN A 142 -9.14 -1.63 3.57
N VAL A 143 -9.71 -0.97 4.57
CA VAL A 143 -10.79 -1.53 5.40
C VAL A 143 -12.10 -1.62 4.60
N ARG A 144 -12.43 -0.56 3.87
CA ARG A 144 -13.64 -0.48 3.02
C ARG A 144 -13.73 -1.63 2.04
N PHE A 145 -12.67 -1.82 1.24
CA PHE A 145 -12.67 -2.79 0.15
C PHE A 145 -12.14 -4.15 0.59
N GLY A 146 -11.46 -4.25 1.74
CA GLY A 146 -10.78 -5.48 2.15
C GLY A 146 -9.51 -5.74 1.35
N GLN A 147 -8.71 -4.72 1.07
CA GLN A 147 -7.51 -4.84 0.23
C GLN A 147 -6.35 -5.56 0.92
N VAL A 148 -5.58 -6.32 0.14
CA VAL A 148 -4.36 -7.00 0.60
C VAL A 148 -3.15 -6.06 0.76
N ASP A 149 -3.16 -4.85 0.17
CA ASP A 149 -1.95 -4.04 0.02
C ASP A 149 -1.21 -3.68 1.32
N ILE A 150 -1.90 -3.40 2.42
CA ILE A 150 -1.25 -3.12 3.71
C ILE A 150 -0.54 -4.35 4.28
N LEU A 151 -0.99 -5.56 3.97
CA LEU A 151 -0.25 -6.80 4.27
C LEU A 151 1.03 -6.84 3.45
N LEU A 152 0.97 -6.50 2.15
CA LEU A 152 2.15 -6.45 1.28
C LEU A 152 3.15 -5.38 1.74
N VAL A 153 2.67 -4.20 2.15
CA VAL A 153 3.50 -3.14 2.77
C VAL A 153 4.17 -3.67 4.03
N ALA A 154 3.43 -4.34 4.92
CA ALA A 154 3.97 -4.90 6.15
C ALA A 154 5.06 -5.95 5.88
N LEU A 155 4.82 -6.85 4.90
CA LEU A 155 5.79 -7.87 4.47
C LEU A 155 7.08 -7.24 3.94
N CYS A 156 6.99 -6.34 2.97
CA CYS A 156 8.14 -5.68 2.38
C CYS A 156 8.91 -4.81 3.38
N LEU A 157 8.20 -4.06 4.22
CA LEU A 157 8.81 -3.25 5.27
C LEU A 157 9.54 -4.14 6.29
N ALA A 158 8.90 -5.19 6.79
CA ALA A 158 9.49 -6.12 7.74
C ALA A 158 10.76 -6.77 7.17
N ASP A 159 10.74 -7.19 5.90
CA ASP A 159 11.89 -7.81 5.25
C ASP A 159 13.11 -6.88 5.16
N CYS A 160 12.85 -5.58 4.98
CA CYS A 160 13.88 -4.56 4.85
C CYS A 160 14.42 -4.08 6.21
N VAL A 161 13.57 -3.95 7.23
CA VAL A 161 13.92 -3.22 8.47
C VAL A 161 14.01 -4.09 9.72
N ALA A 162 13.59 -5.36 9.66
CA ALA A 162 13.78 -6.28 10.78
C ALA A 162 15.27 -6.46 11.10
N LYS A 163 15.61 -6.29 12.38
CA LYS A 163 17.00 -6.37 12.85
C LYS A 163 17.56 -7.80 12.83
N ARG A 164 16.74 -8.76 13.25
CA ARG A 164 17.09 -10.18 13.37
C ARG A 164 15.88 -11.02 12.94
N PRO A 165 15.51 -11.00 11.65
CA PRO A 165 14.41 -11.81 11.16
C PRO A 165 14.75 -13.30 11.31
N TRP A 166 13.75 -14.11 11.62
CA TRP A 166 13.87 -15.58 11.61
C TRP A 166 13.68 -16.16 10.20
N TRP A 167 13.23 -15.35 9.25
CA TRP A 167 13.18 -15.67 7.83
C TRP A 167 14.42 -15.16 7.08
N PRO A 168 14.78 -15.77 5.94
CA PRO A 168 15.81 -15.24 5.06
C PRO A 168 15.38 -13.89 4.46
N ARG A 169 16.21 -12.85 4.59
CA ARG A 169 15.94 -11.53 3.96
C ARG A 169 15.75 -11.70 2.45
N GLY A 170 14.67 -11.13 1.93
CA GLY A 170 14.23 -11.22 0.54
C GLY A 170 13.01 -12.12 0.39
N PHE A 171 12.79 -13.06 1.31
CA PHE A 171 11.70 -14.03 1.20
C PHE A 171 10.32 -13.36 1.19
N LEU A 172 10.08 -12.41 2.10
CA LEU A 172 8.78 -11.73 2.21
C LEU A 172 8.53 -10.76 1.07
N ILE A 173 9.57 -10.08 0.55
CA ILE A 173 9.46 -9.28 -0.68
C ILE A 173 9.05 -10.18 -1.85
N GLY A 174 9.67 -11.36 -1.97
CA GLY A 174 9.33 -12.28 -3.06
C GLY A 174 7.92 -12.85 -2.96
N LEU A 175 7.48 -13.20 -1.75
CA LEU A 175 6.09 -13.61 -1.50
C LEU A 175 5.12 -12.48 -1.86
N ALA A 176 5.38 -11.25 -1.40
CA ALA A 176 4.52 -10.10 -1.70
C ALA A 176 4.44 -9.82 -3.22
N THR A 177 5.57 -9.94 -3.93
CA THR A 177 5.66 -9.77 -5.38
C THR A 177 4.90 -10.86 -6.15
N ALA A 178 4.90 -12.09 -5.64
CA ALA A 178 4.15 -13.18 -6.24
C ALA A 178 2.63 -13.03 -6.02
N VAL A 179 2.21 -12.51 -4.86
CA VAL A 179 0.79 -12.26 -4.54
C VAL A 179 0.22 -11.11 -5.36
N LYS A 180 0.99 -10.05 -5.60
CA LYS A 180 0.63 -8.91 -6.43
C LYS A 180 1.91 -8.40 -7.07
N LEU A 181 1.91 -8.10 -8.37
CA LEU A 181 3.15 -7.74 -9.08
C LEU A 181 3.78 -6.42 -8.60
N THR A 182 3.00 -5.55 -7.93
CA THR A 182 3.41 -4.17 -7.57
C THR A 182 4.64 -4.07 -6.66
N PRO A 183 4.86 -4.93 -5.64
CA PRO A 183 6.08 -4.91 -4.83
C PRO A 183 7.33 -5.35 -5.59
N GLY A 184 7.22 -5.81 -6.85
CA GLY A 184 8.36 -6.18 -7.68
C GLY A 184 9.40 -5.07 -7.87
N VAL A 185 9.01 -3.80 -7.67
CA VAL A 185 9.93 -2.66 -7.61
C VAL A 185 11.01 -2.80 -6.53
N PHE A 186 10.77 -3.60 -5.49
CA PHE A 186 11.77 -3.90 -4.46
C PHE A 186 12.92 -4.74 -5.02
N LEU A 187 12.72 -5.58 -6.04
CA LEU A 187 13.82 -6.28 -6.70
C LEU A 187 14.74 -5.29 -7.41
N ILE A 188 14.18 -4.26 -8.06
CA ILE A 188 14.96 -3.17 -8.67
C ILE A 188 15.73 -2.41 -7.59
N TYR A 189 15.09 -2.07 -6.48
CA TYR A 189 15.75 -1.44 -5.32
C TYR A 189 16.94 -2.27 -4.81
N LEU A 190 16.75 -3.58 -4.61
CA LEU A 190 17.80 -4.48 -4.15
C LEU A 190 18.95 -4.58 -5.17
N LEU A 191 18.64 -4.55 -6.46
CA LEU A 191 19.61 -4.54 -7.55
C LEU A 191 20.45 -3.24 -7.55
N VAL A 192 19.81 -2.07 -7.52
CA VAL A 192 20.53 -0.78 -7.56
C VAL A 192 21.32 -0.51 -6.28
N THR A 193 20.89 -1.08 -5.15
CA THR A 193 21.63 -1.05 -3.87
C THR A 193 22.63 -2.20 -3.72
N ARG A 194 22.74 -3.08 -4.72
CA ARG A 194 23.69 -4.21 -4.77
C ARG A 194 23.55 -5.19 -3.59
N GLN A 195 22.34 -5.35 -3.06
CA GLN A 195 22.03 -6.29 -1.99
C GLN A 195 21.83 -7.71 -2.55
N TRP A 196 22.87 -8.28 -3.17
CA TRP A 196 22.79 -9.48 -4.01
C TRP A 196 22.18 -10.70 -3.30
N LYS A 197 22.57 -10.97 -2.05
CA LYS A 197 22.02 -12.10 -1.29
C LYS A 197 20.50 -11.97 -1.10
N THR A 198 20.04 -10.77 -0.75
CA THR A 198 18.62 -10.47 -0.55
C THR A 198 17.87 -10.44 -1.88
N PHE A 199 18.49 -9.89 -2.93
CA PHE A 199 17.95 -9.91 -4.30
C PHE A 199 17.70 -11.34 -4.78
N TRP A 200 18.69 -12.23 -4.68
CA TRP A 200 18.54 -13.61 -5.15
C TRP A 200 17.50 -14.39 -4.35
N MET A 201 17.42 -14.17 -3.03
CA MET A 201 16.35 -14.75 -2.21
C MET A 201 14.97 -14.21 -2.61
N ALA A 202 14.84 -12.91 -2.89
CA ALA A 202 13.57 -12.33 -3.35
C ALA A 202 13.18 -12.85 -4.74
N ALA A 203 14.12 -12.92 -5.68
CA ALA A 203 13.90 -13.47 -7.01
C ALA A 203 13.51 -14.95 -6.93
N PHE A 204 14.23 -15.74 -6.12
CA PHE A 204 13.90 -17.15 -5.89
C PHE A 204 12.51 -17.33 -5.28
N SER A 205 12.19 -16.60 -4.20
CA SER A 205 10.88 -16.66 -3.55
C SER A 205 9.76 -16.26 -4.52
N THR A 206 9.93 -15.16 -5.26
CA THR A 206 8.99 -14.72 -6.30
C THR A 206 8.76 -15.82 -7.34
N ALA A 207 9.83 -16.40 -7.88
CA ALA A 207 9.76 -17.44 -8.89
C ALA A 207 9.09 -18.70 -8.34
N ALA A 208 9.46 -19.16 -7.14
CA ALA A 208 8.89 -20.34 -6.52
C ALA A 208 7.37 -20.21 -6.31
N PHE A 209 6.91 -19.08 -5.75
CA PHE A 209 5.48 -18.84 -5.55
C PHE A 209 4.73 -18.60 -6.85
N THR A 210 5.35 -17.99 -7.85
CA THR A 210 4.76 -17.78 -9.19
C THR A 210 4.62 -19.09 -9.97
N LEU A 211 5.57 -20.02 -9.81
CA LEU A 211 5.59 -21.30 -10.50
C LEU A 211 4.73 -22.36 -9.79
N MET A 212 4.53 -22.25 -8.47
CA MET A 212 3.71 -23.18 -7.69
C MET A 212 2.31 -23.45 -8.31
N PRO A 213 1.55 -22.43 -8.77
CA PRO A 213 0.27 -22.67 -9.44
C PRO A 213 0.33 -23.55 -10.69
N PHE A 214 1.44 -23.62 -11.42
CA PHE A 214 1.54 -24.51 -12.58
C PHE A 214 1.43 -25.99 -12.19
N ALA A 215 1.72 -26.34 -10.93
CA ALA A 215 1.54 -27.70 -10.43
C ALA A 215 0.10 -28.00 -9.96
N VAL A 216 -0.72 -26.99 -9.69
CA VAL A 216 -2.06 -27.14 -9.09
C VAL A 216 -3.18 -26.75 -10.07
N ILE A 217 -3.02 -25.62 -10.75
CA ILE A 217 -3.99 -25.01 -11.68
C ILE A 217 -3.28 -24.55 -12.97
N PRO A 218 -2.66 -25.47 -13.76
CA PRO A 218 -1.81 -25.12 -14.89
C PRO A 218 -2.49 -24.28 -15.98
N ARG A 219 -3.78 -24.51 -16.23
CA ARG A 219 -4.55 -23.75 -17.23
C ARG A 219 -4.72 -22.29 -16.82
N ASP A 220 -5.23 -22.06 -15.62
CA ASP A 220 -5.34 -20.72 -15.03
C ASP A 220 -3.97 -20.02 -14.93
N ALA A 221 -2.91 -20.78 -14.60
CA ALA A 221 -1.56 -20.23 -14.56
C ALA A 221 -1.11 -19.70 -15.93
N VAL A 222 -1.40 -20.41 -17.02
CA VAL A 222 -1.15 -19.94 -18.39
C VAL A 222 -2.07 -18.77 -18.75
N ASP A 223 -3.38 -18.88 -18.48
CA ASP A 223 -4.37 -17.86 -18.82
C ASP A 223 -4.05 -16.51 -18.16
N PHE A 224 -3.52 -16.51 -16.93
CA PHE A 224 -3.06 -15.28 -16.29
C PHE A 224 -2.04 -14.52 -17.13
N TRP A 225 -0.94 -15.18 -17.52
CA TRP A 225 0.19 -14.53 -18.17
C TRP A 225 -0.09 -14.12 -19.61
N PHE A 226 -0.91 -14.90 -20.32
CA PHE A 226 -1.14 -14.71 -21.76
C PHE A 226 -2.48 -14.08 -22.11
N ARG A 227 -3.42 -13.96 -21.15
CA ARG A 227 -4.74 -13.35 -21.39
C ARG A 227 -5.08 -12.34 -20.30
N ALA A 228 -5.31 -12.80 -19.07
CA ALA A 228 -5.92 -11.95 -18.04
C ALA A 228 -5.06 -10.73 -17.67
N LEU A 229 -3.73 -10.87 -17.64
CA LEU A 229 -2.82 -9.76 -17.36
C LEU A 229 -2.76 -8.73 -18.50
N LEU A 230 -3.03 -9.15 -19.73
CA LEU A 230 -2.95 -8.32 -20.93
C LEU A 230 -4.27 -7.60 -21.25
N ASP A 231 -5.35 -7.93 -20.53
CA ASP A 231 -6.67 -7.32 -20.70
C ASP A 231 -6.86 -6.13 -19.74
N PRO A 232 -6.74 -4.88 -20.22
CA PRO A 232 -6.85 -3.69 -19.38
C PRO A 232 -8.28 -3.40 -18.89
N GLU A 233 -9.31 -4.05 -19.47
CA GLU A 233 -10.71 -3.84 -19.07
C GLU A 233 -11.04 -4.57 -17.76
N ARG A 234 -10.32 -5.66 -17.45
CA ARG A 234 -10.47 -6.42 -16.19
C ARG A 234 -10.13 -5.62 -14.94
N LEU A 235 -9.34 -4.56 -15.07
CA LEU A 235 -8.96 -3.70 -13.94
C LEU A 235 -10.04 -2.68 -13.59
N GLY A 236 -11.17 -2.64 -14.31
CA GLY A 236 -12.25 -1.69 -14.04
C GLY A 236 -12.00 -0.30 -14.64
N ALA A 237 -12.75 0.70 -14.17
CA ALA A 237 -12.75 2.03 -14.76
C ALA A 237 -11.43 2.79 -14.52
N ASN A 238 -10.49 2.66 -15.46
CA ASN A 238 -9.15 3.28 -15.39
C ASN A 238 -9.19 4.82 -15.29
N ALA A 239 -10.29 5.46 -15.70
CA ALA A 239 -10.53 6.90 -15.55
C ALA A 239 -11.31 7.28 -14.27
N ALA A 240 -11.62 6.35 -13.36
CA ALA A 240 -12.36 6.63 -12.12
C ALA A 240 -11.49 7.35 -11.09
N THR A 241 -12.03 8.32 -10.34
CA THR A 241 -11.30 9.17 -9.35
C THR A 241 -10.40 8.39 -8.40
N THR A 242 -10.77 7.17 -8.05
CA THR A 242 -9.97 6.27 -7.22
C THR A 242 -8.62 5.93 -7.84
N ASN A 243 -8.48 5.91 -9.18
CA ASN A 243 -7.20 5.69 -9.85
C ASN A 243 -6.32 6.94 -9.82
N GLN A 244 -5.22 6.86 -9.07
CA GLN A 244 -4.22 7.90 -8.86
C GLN A 244 -2.88 7.55 -9.53
N SER A 245 -2.84 6.57 -10.45
CA SER A 245 -1.64 6.30 -11.25
C SER A 245 -1.33 7.44 -12.22
N MET A 246 -0.06 7.58 -12.62
CA MET A 246 0.34 8.56 -13.64
C MET A 246 -0.41 8.35 -14.96
N ARG A 247 -0.66 7.10 -15.36
CA ARG A 247 -1.48 6.79 -16.52
C ARG A 247 -2.93 7.25 -16.34
N GLY A 248 -3.54 6.97 -15.18
CA GLY A 248 -4.91 7.41 -14.86
C GLY A 248 -5.06 8.93 -14.90
N MET A 249 -4.06 9.66 -14.39
CA MET A 249 -4.02 11.13 -14.45
C MET A 249 -4.00 11.63 -15.91
N LEU A 250 -3.21 10.99 -16.79
CA LEU A 250 -3.12 11.34 -18.21
C LEU A 250 -4.39 10.96 -18.98
N ILE A 251 -5.02 9.81 -18.70
CA ILE A 251 -6.28 9.39 -19.34
C ILE A 251 -7.37 10.44 -19.13
N ARG A 252 -7.44 11.09 -17.95
CA ARG A 252 -8.39 12.18 -17.66
C ARG A 252 -8.14 13.46 -18.48
N LEU A 253 -7.04 13.55 -19.21
CA LEU A 253 -6.76 14.65 -20.12
C LEU A 253 -7.42 14.45 -21.48
N TYR A 254 -7.93 13.25 -21.79
CA TYR A 254 -8.56 12.91 -23.07
C TYR A 254 -7.65 13.15 -24.29
N LEU A 255 -6.35 12.91 -24.10
CA LEU A 255 -5.37 12.92 -25.19
C LEU A 255 -5.51 11.64 -26.04
N PRO A 256 -5.02 11.64 -27.31
CA PRO A 256 -4.93 10.43 -28.10
C PRO A 256 -4.18 9.30 -27.35
N GLU A 257 -4.59 8.04 -27.56
CA GLU A 257 -4.08 6.90 -26.79
C GLU A 257 -2.56 6.71 -26.94
N TRP A 258 -2.04 6.83 -28.16
CA TRP A 258 -0.60 6.71 -28.43
C TRP A 258 0.20 7.78 -27.68
N LEU A 259 -0.32 9.02 -27.62
CA LEU A 259 0.33 10.13 -26.94
C LEU A 259 0.27 9.94 -25.42
N THR A 260 -0.87 9.49 -24.89
CA THR A 260 -1.03 9.13 -23.48
C THR A 260 -0.01 8.07 -23.07
N SER A 261 0.17 7.04 -23.90
CA SER A 261 1.12 5.96 -23.64
C SER A 261 2.58 6.44 -23.67
N VAL A 262 2.96 7.25 -24.66
CA VAL A 262 4.32 7.82 -24.76
C VAL A 262 4.63 8.74 -23.57
N LEU A 263 3.70 9.65 -23.21
CA LEU A 263 3.87 10.53 -22.06
C LEU A 263 3.96 9.75 -20.74
N TRP A 264 3.13 8.73 -20.58
CA TRP A 264 3.16 7.87 -19.41
C TRP A 264 4.50 7.14 -19.29
N LEU A 265 4.99 6.50 -20.36
CA LEU A 265 6.29 5.80 -20.35
C LEU A 265 7.45 6.76 -20.06
N ALA A 266 7.43 7.97 -20.64
CA ALA A 266 8.43 8.99 -20.36
C ALA A 266 8.40 9.43 -18.88
N LEU A 267 7.23 9.68 -18.32
CA LEU A 267 7.08 10.02 -16.89
C LEU A 267 7.53 8.88 -15.98
N VAL A 268 7.16 7.63 -16.29
CA VAL A 268 7.61 6.43 -15.58
C VAL A 268 9.14 6.34 -15.60
N ALA A 269 9.78 6.53 -16.75
CA ALA A 269 11.23 6.48 -16.85
C ALA A 269 11.92 7.55 -15.98
N VAL A 270 11.43 8.80 -16.04
CA VAL A 270 11.97 9.92 -15.24
C VAL A 270 11.76 9.68 -13.74
N VAL A 271 10.55 9.32 -13.33
CA VAL A 271 10.21 9.08 -11.92
C VAL A 271 10.93 7.85 -11.38
N ALA A 272 11.06 6.77 -12.16
CA ALA A 272 11.83 5.59 -11.77
C ALA A 272 13.31 5.94 -11.57
N TRP A 273 13.93 6.61 -12.55
CA TRP A 273 15.33 7.05 -12.45
C TRP A 273 15.54 7.90 -11.19
N TYR A 274 14.69 8.90 -10.99
CA TYR A 274 14.78 9.80 -9.85
C TYR A 274 14.55 9.05 -8.51
N GLY A 275 13.44 8.32 -8.40
CA GLY A 275 13.05 7.60 -7.19
C GLY A 275 14.08 6.56 -6.76
N PHE A 276 14.55 5.71 -7.68
CA PHE A 276 15.56 4.70 -7.36
C PHE A 276 16.94 5.30 -7.10
N ARG A 277 17.31 6.40 -7.79
CA ARG A 277 18.53 7.16 -7.48
C ARG A 277 18.53 7.63 -6.03
N TYR A 278 17.45 8.26 -5.57
CA TYR A 278 17.37 8.74 -4.19
C TYR A 278 17.14 7.63 -3.16
N ALA A 279 16.44 6.55 -3.51
CA ALA A 279 16.34 5.37 -2.65
C ALA A 279 17.74 4.76 -2.40
N ARG A 280 18.58 4.70 -3.44
CA ARG A 280 19.97 4.27 -3.32
C ARG A 280 20.79 5.21 -2.44
N HIS A 281 20.72 6.53 -2.64
CA HIS A 281 21.43 7.49 -1.78
C HIS A 281 21.00 7.39 -0.31
N ALA A 282 19.71 7.21 -0.04
CA ALA A 282 19.20 7.00 1.31
C ALA A 282 19.76 5.71 1.92
N PHE A 283 19.82 4.63 1.15
CA PHE A 283 20.42 3.37 1.58
C PHE A 283 21.92 3.50 1.90
N GLU A 284 22.69 4.16 1.02
CA GLU A 284 24.12 4.44 1.23
C GLU A 284 24.39 5.29 2.49
N ARG A 285 23.42 6.12 2.90
CA ARG A 285 23.43 6.91 4.14
C ARG A 285 22.87 6.18 5.36
N LEU A 286 22.61 4.88 5.25
CA LEU A 286 21.99 4.05 6.31
C LEU A 286 20.58 4.52 6.73
N ASP A 287 19.90 5.30 5.88
CA ASP A 287 18.55 5.78 6.09
C ASP A 287 17.53 4.81 5.47
N THR A 288 17.49 3.59 5.99
CA THR A 288 16.69 2.50 5.43
C THR A 288 15.20 2.84 5.33
N MET A 289 14.65 3.62 6.27
CA MET A 289 13.22 3.95 6.26
C MET A 289 12.86 4.85 5.07
N THR A 290 13.68 5.86 4.77
CA THR A 290 13.49 6.71 3.59
C THR A 290 13.70 5.93 2.29
N ALA A 291 14.68 5.02 2.25
CA ALA A 291 14.90 4.16 1.08
C ALA A 291 13.69 3.26 0.78
N VAL A 292 13.12 2.64 1.82
CA VAL A 292 11.90 1.81 1.70
C VAL A 292 10.68 2.65 1.35
N ALA A 293 10.52 3.84 1.94
CA ALA A 293 9.42 4.75 1.61
C ALA A 293 9.47 5.20 0.14
N LEU A 294 10.64 5.59 -0.37
CA LEU A 294 10.84 5.93 -1.78
C LEU A 294 10.54 4.74 -2.71
N THR A 295 11.02 3.55 -2.35
CA THR A 295 10.75 2.32 -3.13
C THR A 295 9.26 1.97 -3.12
N GLY A 296 8.58 2.14 -1.98
CA GLY A 296 7.14 1.97 -1.85
C GLY A 296 6.34 2.94 -2.72
N LEU A 297 6.75 4.22 -2.78
CA LEU A 297 6.16 5.19 -3.70
C LEU A 297 6.34 4.78 -5.16
N MET A 298 7.45 4.13 -5.52
CA MET A 298 7.65 3.58 -6.87
C MET A 298 6.67 2.44 -7.19
N ALA A 299 6.27 1.63 -6.20
CA ALA A 299 5.27 0.58 -6.40
C ALA A 299 3.92 1.15 -6.86
N VAL A 300 3.62 2.39 -6.46
CA VAL A 300 2.40 3.12 -6.85
C VAL A 300 2.61 3.87 -8.17
N LEU A 301 3.66 4.70 -8.24
CA LEU A 301 3.86 5.64 -9.35
C LEU A 301 4.19 4.95 -10.67
N LEU A 302 4.91 3.81 -10.63
CA LEU A 302 5.29 3.07 -11.83
C LEU A 302 4.20 2.10 -12.31
N SER A 303 3.15 1.89 -11.50
CA SER A 303 2.04 1.02 -11.87
C SER A 303 1.15 1.68 -12.94
N PRO A 304 0.68 0.95 -13.97
CA PRO A 304 -0.30 1.47 -14.92
C PRO A 304 -1.63 1.83 -14.25
N VAL A 305 -1.98 1.13 -13.16
CA VAL A 305 -3.20 1.37 -12.38
C VAL A 305 -2.84 1.38 -10.90
N ALA A 306 -3.23 2.45 -10.21
CA ALA A 306 -2.90 2.65 -8.81
C ALA A 306 -4.06 3.35 -8.10
N TRP A 307 -5.01 2.57 -7.60
CA TRP A 307 -6.06 3.04 -6.71
C TRP A 307 -5.52 3.71 -5.44
N ILE A 308 -6.34 4.57 -4.80
CA ILE A 308 -6.01 5.28 -3.55
C ILE A 308 -5.45 4.34 -2.47
N HIS A 309 -5.99 3.13 -2.34
CA HIS A 309 -5.55 2.16 -1.34
C HIS A 309 -4.09 1.67 -1.51
N HIS A 310 -3.54 1.70 -2.74
CA HIS A 310 -2.12 1.39 -2.98
C HIS A 310 -1.17 2.40 -2.31
N LEU A 311 -1.65 3.59 -1.97
CA LEU A 311 -0.89 4.61 -1.23
C LEU A 311 -0.77 4.27 0.28
N ALA A 312 -1.07 3.05 0.71
CA ALA A 312 -0.77 2.56 2.06
C ALA A 312 0.71 2.80 2.47
N TRP A 313 1.63 2.90 1.50
CA TRP A 313 3.02 3.33 1.69
C TRP A 313 3.18 4.69 2.39
N VAL A 314 2.17 5.56 2.38
CA VAL A 314 2.19 6.84 3.12
C VAL A 314 2.44 6.62 4.61
N VAL A 315 2.05 5.48 5.20
CA VAL A 315 2.41 5.12 6.59
C VAL A 315 3.93 5.07 6.78
N VAL A 316 4.65 4.49 5.81
CA VAL A 316 6.12 4.40 5.83
C VAL A 316 6.77 5.77 5.57
N VAL A 317 6.18 6.56 4.66
CA VAL A 317 6.60 7.96 4.41
C VAL A 317 6.52 8.79 5.69
N LEU A 318 5.41 8.70 6.43
CA LEU A 318 5.25 9.40 7.71
C LEU A 318 6.28 8.92 8.74
N GLY A 319 6.59 7.62 8.79
CA GLY A 319 7.67 7.08 9.61
C GLY A 319 9.04 7.68 9.29
N ALA A 320 9.37 7.80 7.99
CA ALA A 320 10.61 8.43 7.52
C ALA A 320 10.69 9.92 7.87
N LEU A 321 9.58 10.65 7.72
CA LEU A 321 9.50 12.07 8.07
C LEU A 321 9.63 12.27 9.58
N VAL A 322 8.87 11.54 10.40
CA VAL A 322 8.91 11.67 11.88
C VAL A 322 10.28 11.30 12.45
N GLY A 323 10.92 10.23 11.96
CA GLY A 323 12.23 9.81 12.44
C GLY A 323 12.27 9.56 13.95
N ASP A 324 13.17 10.25 14.66
CA ASP A 324 13.32 10.17 16.12
C ASP A 324 12.38 11.13 16.90
N GLY A 325 11.56 11.91 16.18
CA GLY A 325 10.58 12.82 16.76
C GLY A 325 11.15 14.09 17.39
N ARG A 326 12.44 14.41 17.18
CA ARG A 326 13.07 15.59 17.80
C ARG A 326 13.00 16.85 16.94
N ASP A 327 12.96 16.72 15.62
CA ASP A 327 12.89 17.86 14.71
C ASP A 327 11.44 18.32 14.48
N VAL A 328 11.08 19.45 15.08
CA VAL A 328 9.74 20.05 15.00
C VAL A 328 9.32 20.39 13.57
N VAL A 329 10.24 20.73 12.67
CA VAL A 329 9.88 21.04 11.27
C VAL A 329 9.51 19.77 10.54
N ARG A 330 10.26 18.69 10.74
CA ARG A 330 9.92 17.37 10.19
C ARG A 330 8.57 16.87 10.72
N LEU A 331 8.26 17.10 11.99
CA LEU A 331 6.94 16.79 12.56
C LEU A 331 5.82 17.61 11.92
N ARG A 332 6.01 18.92 11.73
CA ARG A 332 5.02 19.78 11.05
C ARG A 332 4.77 19.33 9.60
N VAL A 333 5.83 18.98 8.88
CA VAL A 333 5.71 18.42 7.53
C VAL A 333 4.97 17.08 7.55
N ALA A 334 5.28 16.18 8.49
CA ALA A 334 4.56 14.92 8.64
C ALA A 334 3.06 15.14 8.93
N VAL A 335 2.70 16.11 9.77
CA VAL A 335 1.31 16.50 10.02
C VAL A 335 0.64 17.04 8.76
N GLY A 336 1.33 17.88 7.98
CA GLY A 336 0.83 18.38 6.70
C GLY A 336 0.56 17.26 5.69
N VAL A 337 1.49 16.31 5.55
CA VAL A 337 1.33 15.12 4.70
C VAL A 337 0.17 14.26 5.21
N TRP A 338 0.07 14.05 6.52
CA TRP A 338 -1.04 13.30 7.12
C TRP A 338 -2.39 13.96 6.83
N LEU A 339 -2.53 15.27 7.07
CA LEU A 339 -3.75 16.02 6.77
C LEU A 339 -4.14 15.89 5.29
N PHE A 340 -3.17 16.01 4.39
CA PHE A 340 -3.39 15.88 2.94
C PHE A 340 -4.00 14.53 2.55
N TYR A 341 -3.53 13.43 3.16
CA TYR A 341 -4.01 12.08 2.86
C TYR A 341 -5.17 11.60 3.75
N VAL A 342 -5.58 12.36 4.76
CA VAL A 342 -6.78 12.06 5.57
C VAL A 342 -8.04 12.60 4.90
N VAL A 343 -7.96 13.80 4.33
CA VAL A 343 -9.12 14.46 3.71
C VAL A 343 -9.36 13.95 2.29
N PRO A 344 -10.62 13.84 1.83
CA PRO A 344 -10.98 13.28 0.53
C PRO A 344 -10.76 14.27 -0.63
N ILE A 345 -9.55 14.86 -0.74
CA ILE A 345 -9.21 15.89 -1.74
C ILE A 345 -9.58 15.46 -3.17
N PRO A 346 -9.29 14.21 -3.63
CA PRO A 346 -9.68 13.78 -4.98
C PRO A 346 -11.17 13.95 -5.29
N TRP A 347 -12.03 13.78 -4.28
CA TRP A 347 -13.47 13.91 -4.43
C TRP A 347 -13.94 15.36 -4.46
N TRP A 348 -13.22 16.29 -3.84
CA TRP A 348 -13.47 17.73 -4.04
C TRP A 348 -13.24 18.14 -5.49
N GLY A 349 -12.26 17.52 -6.17
CA GLY A 349 -12.04 17.74 -7.59
C GLY A 349 -13.22 17.32 -8.44
N VAL A 350 -13.88 16.21 -8.10
CA VAL A 350 -15.13 15.77 -8.73
C VAL A 350 -16.24 16.78 -8.50
N ALA A 351 -16.41 17.26 -7.28
CA ALA A 351 -17.42 18.27 -6.94
C ALA A 351 -17.18 19.59 -7.70
N ILE A 352 -15.94 20.05 -7.81
CA ILE A 352 -15.56 21.24 -8.59
C ILE A 352 -15.87 21.05 -10.07
N LYS A 353 -15.60 19.87 -10.63
CA LYS A 353 -15.94 19.55 -12.03
C LYS A 353 -17.45 19.61 -12.26
N ALA A 354 -18.24 19.09 -11.32
CA ALA A 354 -19.69 19.08 -11.39
C ALA A 354 -20.33 20.48 -11.27
N ALA A 355 -19.60 21.49 -10.77
CA ALA A 355 -20.08 22.86 -10.67
C ALA A 355 -20.05 23.63 -12.00
N GLU A 356 -19.42 23.09 -13.06
CA GLU A 356 -19.37 23.64 -14.42
C GLU A 356 -18.94 25.12 -14.54
N ILE A 357 -18.17 25.62 -13.57
CA ILE A 357 -17.61 26.97 -13.56
C ILE A 357 -16.53 27.08 -14.67
N PRO A 358 -16.61 28.05 -15.59
CA PRO A 358 -15.63 28.24 -16.65
C PRO A 358 -14.20 28.30 -16.12
N VAL A 359 -13.26 27.59 -16.77
CA VAL A 359 -11.83 27.42 -16.41
C VAL A 359 -11.57 26.67 -15.10
N VAL A 360 -12.31 26.94 -14.04
CA VAL A 360 -12.17 26.30 -12.72
C VAL A 360 -12.53 24.80 -12.79
N SER A 361 -13.67 24.46 -13.40
CA SER A 361 -14.12 23.07 -13.50
C SER A 361 -13.22 22.18 -14.37
N PRO A 362 -12.75 22.58 -15.57
CA PRO A 362 -11.94 21.69 -16.41
C PRO A 362 -10.47 21.55 -15.96
N VAL A 363 -9.85 22.58 -15.37
CA VAL A 363 -8.42 22.57 -15.01
C VAL A 363 -8.22 22.29 -13.53
N ILE A 364 -8.75 23.16 -12.66
CA ILE A 364 -8.58 23.01 -11.20
C ILE A 364 -9.24 21.72 -10.73
N GLY A 365 -10.45 21.43 -11.23
CA GLY A 365 -11.15 20.19 -10.93
C GLY A 365 -10.32 18.93 -11.24
N LYS A 366 -9.60 18.89 -12.37
CA LYS A 366 -8.72 17.76 -12.73
C LYS A 366 -7.47 17.69 -11.85
N ILE A 367 -6.84 18.83 -11.54
CA ILE A 367 -5.67 18.87 -10.65
C ILE A 367 -6.05 18.32 -9.27
N VAL A 368 -7.16 18.81 -8.72
CA VAL A 368 -7.67 18.38 -7.40
C VAL A 368 -8.12 16.91 -7.44
N GLN A 369 -8.72 16.45 -8.54
CA GLN A 369 -9.08 15.03 -8.74
C GLN A 369 -7.86 14.09 -8.72
N ASN A 370 -6.71 14.59 -9.16
CA ASN A 370 -5.44 13.87 -9.22
C ASN A 370 -4.52 14.16 -8.02
N ALA A 371 -5.02 14.82 -6.97
CA ALA A 371 -4.21 15.36 -5.89
C ALA A 371 -3.36 14.29 -5.17
N PHE A 372 -3.88 13.09 -4.97
CA PHE A 372 -3.13 12.04 -4.25
C PHE A 372 -1.96 11.48 -5.06
N GLY A 373 -2.14 11.30 -6.38
CA GLY A 373 -1.08 10.91 -7.30
C GLY A 373 0.00 11.99 -7.43
N LEU A 374 -0.42 13.25 -7.57
CA LEU A 374 0.49 14.41 -7.57
C LEU A 374 1.23 14.56 -6.23
N GLY A 375 0.53 14.32 -5.13
CA GLY A 375 1.10 14.27 -3.78
C GLY A 375 2.18 13.20 -3.67
N ALA A 376 1.97 12.02 -4.26
CA ALA A 376 2.97 10.95 -4.24
C ALA A 376 4.25 11.35 -5.01
N ILE A 377 4.13 12.07 -6.13
CA ILE A 377 5.27 12.66 -6.84
C ILE A 377 5.99 13.69 -5.96
N ALA A 378 5.24 14.57 -5.30
CA ALA A 378 5.82 15.56 -4.39
C ALA A 378 6.53 14.90 -3.19
N LEU A 379 6.00 13.77 -2.67
CA LEU A 379 6.64 12.99 -1.61
C LEU A 379 7.98 12.38 -2.06
N VAL A 380 8.12 11.99 -3.33
CA VAL A 380 9.42 11.53 -3.86
C VAL A 380 10.47 12.63 -3.79
N TRP A 381 10.12 13.86 -4.17
CA TRP A 381 11.01 15.02 -4.02
C TRP A 381 11.29 15.33 -2.55
N LEU A 382 10.25 15.35 -1.71
CA LEU A 382 10.35 15.66 -0.28
C LEU A 382 11.31 14.69 0.44
N LEU A 383 11.21 13.39 0.14
CA LEU A 383 12.06 12.37 0.74
C LEU A 383 13.45 12.30 0.12
N GLY A 384 13.58 12.55 -1.19
CA GLY A 384 14.86 12.46 -1.89
C GLY A 384 15.77 13.67 -1.68
N VAL A 385 15.21 14.87 -1.59
CA VAL A 385 15.97 16.13 -1.59
C VAL A 385 15.81 16.87 -0.27
N TRP A 386 14.59 17.29 0.05
CA TRP A 386 14.34 18.14 1.21
C TRP A 386 14.71 17.48 2.53
N LEU A 387 14.30 16.22 2.73
CA LEU A 387 14.54 15.52 4.00
C LEU A 387 16.04 15.29 4.27
N PRO A 388 16.86 14.85 3.30
CA PRO A 388 18.30 14.77 3.51
C PRO A 388 18.99 16.11 3.76
N GLU A 389 18.62 17.17 3.03
CA GLU A 389 19.14 18.53 3.27
C GLU A 389 18.81 19.01 4.68
N ARG A 390 17.56 18.80 5.12
CA ARG A 390 17.11 19.14 6.47
C ARG A 390 17.93 18.45 7.56
N ARG A 391 18.32 17.19 7.33
CA ARG A 391 19.14 16.41 8.28
C ARG A 391 20.59 16.88 8.35
N GLN A 392 21.09 17.63 7.37
CA GLN A 392 22.46 18.18 7.39
C GLN A 392 22.55 19.49 8.19
N ILE A 393 21.43 20.14 8.48
CA ILE A 393 21.35 21.41 9.22
C ILE A 393 21.31 21.16 10.75
N LEU A 394 21.03 19.92 11.17
CA LEU A 394 21.01 19.46 12.57
C LEU A 394 22.34 18.80 12.93
#